data_AF-A0A8S1GQ98-F1
#
_entry.id   AF-A0A8S1GQ98-F1
#
_cell.length_a   1.000
_cell.length_b   1.000
_cell.length_c   1.000
_cell.angle_alpha   90.00
_cell.angle_beta   90.00
_cell.angle_gamma   90.00
#
_symmetry.space_group_name_H-M   'P 1'
#
loop_
_entity.id
_entity.type
_entity.pdbx_description
1 polymer ?
#
loop_
_entity_poly.entity_id
_entity_poly.type
_entity_poly.pdbx_seq_one_letter_code
_entity_poly.pdbx_strand_id
1 'polypeptide(L)'
;MITDVQLGIAANILGIGMLLLKKPLFGKCNHKPGAQLANPERRLECPHQLTIISFDTNRPEVATLPRELILQLPFLTEAKLSRFARRLIYVRQMDFEFALWQMLYLLIQPSKVYRNFIYRKRTKDQFARDDPAFLVLLALSLVVTSIFYAVILGLSTWGFIKFILWVIFIDCFGVGIVIATALWWISNRFMRKVKDQDVEWGYCFDVHLNAFFPMLILLHVLLPIIFPTLINPGNFFSILLGNTVWFVAAAYYVYITFLGYTALPILHKTQYFLFPMSFLFIFYVATLTAGWNISKTAMRYYNERAESHRFQHNGL
;
A
#
# COMPACT_ATOMS: atom_id res chain seq x y z
N MET A 1 -14.00 -5.15 6.36
CA MET A 1 -13.12 -6.24 6.82
C MET A 1 -11.87 -6.41 5.95
N ILE A 2 -11.95 -6.57 4.63
CA ILE A 2 -10.74 -6.47 3.77
C ILE A 2 -10.10 -5.09 3.91
N THR A 3 -10.92 -4.03 3.89
CA THR A 3 -10.54 -2.66 4.29
C THR A 3 -9.78 -2.63 5.60
N ASP A 4 -10.27 -3.34 6.62
CA ASP A 4 -9.76 -3.29 7.99
C ASP A 4 -8.45 -4.07 8.10
N VAL A 5 -8.31 -5.16 7.33
CA VAL A 5 -7.05 -5.88 7.17
C VAL A 5 -6.02 -5.01 6.47
N GLN A 6 -6.39 -4.35 5.37
CA GLN A 6 -5.51 -3.45 4.63
C GLN A 6 -5.11 -2.21 5.46
N LEU A 7 -6.06 -1.59 6.17
CA LEU A 7 -5.78 -0.49 7.09
C LEU A 7 -4.95 -0.94 8.29
N GLY A 8 -5.20 -2.13 8.83
CA GLY A 8 -4.40 -2.72 9.90
C GLY A 8 -2.95 -2.96 9.47
N ILE A 9 -2.74 -3.49 8.26
CA ILE A 9 -1.41 -3.60 7.64
C ILE A 9 -0.77 -2.22 7.52
N ALA A 10 -1.50 -1.22 6.99
CA ALA A 10 -1.01 0.15 6.83
C ALA A 10 -0.63 0.80 8.18
N ALA A 11 -1.47 0.64 9.19
CA ALA A 11 -1.26 1.16 10.54
C ALA A 11 -0.04 0.51 11.21
N ASN A 12 0.16 -0.79 11.02
CA ASN A 12 1.36 -1.48 11.50
C ASN A 12 2.62 -0.96 10.81
N ILE A 13 2.59 -0.79 9.48
CA ILE A 13 3.70 -0.21 8.72
C ILE A 13 4.03 1.21 9.22
N LEU A 14 3.01 2.04 9.45
CA LEU A 14 3.15 3.39 10.01
C LEU A 14 3.70 3.38 11.44
N GLY A 15 3.19 2.50 12.31
CA GLY A 15 3.62 2.37 13.70
C GLY A 15 5.08 1.95 13.82
N ILE A 16 5.53 1.02 12.98
CA ILE A 16 6.96 0.65 12.87
C ILE A 16 7.80 1.83 12.39
N GLY A 17 7.33 2.56 11.37
CA GLY A 17 7.98 3.77 10.89
C GLY A 17 8.13 4.84 11.99
N MET A 18 7.12 5.00 12.85
CA MET A 18 7.17 5.87 14.02
C MET A 18 8.07 5.32 15.14
N LEU A 19 8.14 4.01 15.36
CA LEU A 19 9.05 3.42 16.34
C LEU A 19 10.52 3.69 15.96
N LEU A 20 10.81 3.74 14.65
CA LEU A 20 12.12 4.15 14.12
C LEU A 20 12.43 5.64 14.32
N LEU A 21 11.44 6.51 14.61
CA LEU A 21 11.66 7.90 15.04
C LEU A 21 12.29 7.96 16.43
N LYS A 22 12.04 6.97 17.29
CA LYS A 22 12.66 6.85 18.61
C LYS A 22 14.09 6.30 18.51
N LYS A 23 14.96 6.98 17.75
CA LYS A 23 16.40 6.93 18.06
C LYS A 23 16.69 7.95 19.16
N PRO A 24 17.36 7.56 20.26
CA PRO A 24 17.70 8.49 21.31
C PRO A 24 18.72 9.52 20.77
N LEU A 25 18.39 10.80 20.94
CA LEU A 25 19.35 11.90 20.96
C LEU A 25 20.30 11.68 22.15
N PHE A 26 21.31 10.83 21.98
CA PHE A 26 22.48 10.83 22.86
C PHE A 26 23.73 10.68 21.99
N GLY A 27 24.00 11.74 21.23
CA GLY A 27 25.35 12.03 20.80
C GLY A 27 26.16 12.44 22.02
N LYS A 28 27.01 11.54 22.52
CA LYS A 28 28.05 11.87 23.50
C LYS A 28 28.90 13.01 22.92
N CYS A 29 28.83 14.19 23.53
CA CYS A 29 29.86 15.21 23.38
C CYS A 29 31.13 14.68 24.05
N ASN A 30 32.08 14.16 23.26
CA ASN A 30 33.43 13.95 23.74
C ASN A 30 34.19 15.28 23.62
N HIS A 31 34.25 16.00 24.74
CA HIS A 31 35.24 17.04 24.97
C HIS A 31 36.63 16.39 24.99
N LYS A 32 37.56 16.86 24.16
CA LYS A 32 39.00 16.73 24.42
C LYS A 32 39.61 18.13 24.47
N PRO A 33 40.40 18.47 25.50
CA PRO A 33 41.02 19.79 25.61
C PRO A 33 42.42 19.84 24.95
N GLY A 34 42.71 20.99 24.33
CA GLY A 34 44.03 21.65 24.26
C GLY A 34 45.18 20.99 23.49
N ALA A 35 45.70 21.68 22.46
CA ALA A 35 47.00 22.37 22.52
C ALA A 35 47.49 22.79 21.11
N GLN A 36 48.01 24.02 21.07
CA GLN A 36 48.57 24.76 19.94
C GLN A 36 49.85 24.13 19.39
N LEU A 37 50.12 24.27 18.09
CA LEU A 37 51.44 24.64 17.58
C LEU A 37 51.36 25.13 16.12
N ALA A 38 52.02 26.26 15.88
CA ALA A 38 51.99 27.09 14.68
C ALA A 38 53.07 26.69 13.65
N ASN A 39 52.83 26.95 12.36
CA ASN A 39 53.83 27.52 11.44
C ASN A 39 53.16 28.04 10.13
N PRO A 40 53.62 29.15 9.51
CA PRO A 40 52.93 29.84 8.42
C PRO A 40 53.53 29.53 7.02
N GLU A 41 52.87 30.12 6.01
CA GLU A 41 53.31 30.30 4.61
C GLU A 41 53.18 29.14 3.61
N ARG A 42 52.12 29.21 2.79
CA ARG A 42 52.30 29.44 1.34
C ARG A 42 51.01 29.97 0.70
N ARG A 43 51.13 31.17 0.10
CA ARG A 43 50.15 31.84 -0.75
C ARG A 43 49.87 31.05 -2.02
N LEU A 44 48.62 31.05 -2.44
CA LEU A 44 48.19 31.26 -3.82
C LEU A 44 46.83 31.98 -3.75
N GLU A 45 46.83 33.26 -4.13
CA GLU A 45 45.67 34.14 -4.39
C GLU A 45 44.84 33.55 -5.56
N CYS A 46 43.53 33.72 -5.73
CA CYS A 46 42.70 34.95 -5.85
C CYS A 46 41.20 34.54 -6.13
N PRO A 47 40.20 35.42 -6.38
CA PRO A 47 39.30 36.07 -5.41
C PRO A 47 37.76 35.93 -5.68
N HIS A 48 36.94 36.48 -4.75
CA HIS A 48 35.49 36.81 -4.81
C HIS A 48 34.49 35.61 -4.78
N GLN A 49 33.45 35.53 -3.93
CA GLN A 49 32.56 36.56 -3.38
C GLN A 49 31.84 35.98 -2.13
N LEU A 50 31.93 36.66 -0.99
CA LEU A 50 31.37 36.26 0.31
C LEU A 50 30.00 36.95 0.49
N THR A 51 28.89 36.23 0.31
CA THR A 51 27.57 36.74 0.68
C THR A 51 27.34 36.49 2.17
N ILE A 52 27.46 37.55 2.95
CA ILE A 52 27.10 37.61 4.36
C ILE A 52 25.57 37.42 4.45
N ILE A 53 25.11 36.32 5.05
CA ILE A 53 23.72 36.22 5.52
C ILE A 53 23.75 36.55 7.00
N SER A 54 23.28 37.76 7.33
CA SER A 54 23.01 38.19 8.69
C SER A 54 21.96 37.28 9.33
N PHE A 55 22.32 36.64 10.44
CA PHE A 55 21.39 35.91 11.30
C PHE A 55 20.64 36.94 12.15
N ASP A 56 19.42 37.29 11.73
CA ASP A 56 18.50 38.07 12.55
C ASP A 56 17.80 37.13 13.54
N THR A 57 18.22 37.21 14.80
CA THR A 57 17.61 36.55 15.93
C THR A 57 16.50 37.43 16.50
N ASN A 58 15.28 37.37 15.96
CA ASN A 58 14.06 37.73 16.68
C ASN A 58 12.76 37.42 15.91
N ARG A 59 12.17 36.23 16.14
CA ARG A 59 10.71 36.06 16.15
C ARG A 59 10.29 34.74 16.82
N PRO A 60 9.36 34.74 17.80
CA PRO A 60 8.76 33.51 18.31
C PRO A 60 7.54 33.18 17.44
N GLU A 61 7.53 32.06 16.72
CA GLU A 61 6.37 31.66 15.91
C GLU A 61 5.93 30.22 16.23
N VAL A 62 5.00 30.18 17.19
CA VAL A 62 3.84 29.30 17.33
C VAL A 62 3.83 28.05 16.45
N ALA A 63 3.84 26.88 17.11
CA ALA A 63 3.61 25.57 16.53
C ALA A 63 2.30 25.53 15.73
N THR A 64 2.40 25.71 14.42
CA THR A 64 1.33 25.46 13.46
C THR A 64 1.75 24.26 12.60
N LEU A 65 0.89 23.24 12.58
CA LEU A 65 1.04 22.05 11.76
C LEU A 65 1.15 22.49 10.28
N PRO A 66 2.22 22.14 9.53
CA PRO A 66 2.50 22.80 8.26
C PRO A 66 1.51 22.40 7.16
N ARG A 67 0.94 23.43 6.51
CA ARG A 67 0.12 23.41 5.27
C ARG A 67 0.75 22.62 4.11
N GLU A 68 2.05 22.33 4.19
CA GLU A 68 2.84 21.52 3.25
C GLU A 68 2.33 20.09 3.09
N LEU A 69 1.63 19.52 4.10
CA LEU A 69 1.10 18.15 4.00
C LEU A 69 -0.12 18.06 3.05
N ILE A 70 -0.89 19.14 2.91
CA ILE A 70 -2.10 19.17 2.08
C ILE A 70 -1.74 19.32 0.60
N LEU A 71 -0.62 19.98 0.28
CA LEU A 71 -0.17 20.25 -1.09
C LEU A 71 0.61 19.09 -1.72
N GLN A 72 0.95 18.06 -0.93
CA GLN A 72 1.71 16.89 -1.38
C GLN A 72 0.84 15.71 -1.86
N LEU A 73 -0.49 15.78 -1.78
CA LEU A 73 -1.37 14.76 -2.36
C LEU A 73 -1.46 14.98 -3.88
N PRO A 74 -0.77 14.18 -4.71
CA PRO A 74 -0.63 14.44 -6.14
C PRO A 74 -1.90 14.13 -6.95
N PHE A 75 -2.95 13.66 -6.29
CA PHE A 75 -4.24 13.28 -6.89
C PHE A 75 -5.17 14.48 -7.12
N LEU A 76 -4.99 15.59 -6.39
CA LEU A 76 -5.99 16.67 -6.34
C LEU A 76 -5.88 17.73 -7.45
N THR A 77 -4.89 17.67 -8.33
CA THR A 77 -4.90 18.57 -9.48
C THR A 77 -5.83 18.01 -10.55
N GLU A 78 -6.95 18.68 -10.83
CA GLU A 78 -7.92 18.27 -11.87
C GLU A 78 -7.26 17.98 -13.23
N ALA A 79 -6.14 18.64 -13.54
CA ALA A 79 -5.34 18.42 -14.75
C ALA A 79 -4.64 17.05 -14.84
N LYS A 80 -4.42 16.34 -13.71
CA LYS A 80 -3.87 14.96 -13.71
C LYS A 80 -4.98 13.92 -13.80
N LEU A 81 -6.11 14.16 -13.13
CA LEU A 81 -7.32 13.33 -13.22
C LEU A 81 -7.91 13.34 -14.64
N SER A 82 -8.05 14.52 -15.25
CA SER A 82 -8.56 14.63 -16.62
C SER A 82 -7.64 13.98 -17.65
N ARG A 83 -6.32 14.02 -17.46
CA ARG A 83 -5.35 13.29 -18.30
C ARG A 83 -5.43 11.78 -18.13
N PHE A 84 -5.58 11.28 -16.90
CA PHE A 84 -5.75 9.85 -16.63
C PHE A 84 -7.09 9.32 -17.13
N ALA A 85 -8.19 10.06 -16.92
CA ALA A 85 -9.52 9.76 -17.45
C ALA A 85 -9.53 9.75 -18.99
N ARG A 86 -8.87 10.72 -19.63
CA ARG A 86 -8.73 10.75 -21.10
C ARG A 86 -7.96 9.54 -21.64
N ARG A 87 -6.99 9.01 -20.89
CA ARG A 87 -6.26 7.78 -21.24
C ARG A 87 -7.09 6.52 -21.02
N LEU A 88 -7.95 6.48 -19.99
CA LEU A 88 -8.89 5.36 -19.77
C LEU A 88 -9.91 5.20 -20.91
N ILE A 89 -10.26 6.29 -21.58
CA ILE A 89 -11.24 6.30 -22.68
C ILE A 89 -10.62 5.78 -24.00
N TYR A 90 -9.29 5.78 -24.15
CA TYR A 90 -8.59 5.33 -25.37
C TYR A 90 -8.23 3.83 -25.33
N VAL A 91 -9.27 2.97 -25.28
CA VAL A 91 -9.15 1.52 -25.06
C VAL A 91 -8.37 0.78 -26.17
N ARG A 92 -8.34 1.31 -27.40
CA ARG A 92 -7.72 0.65 -28.56
C ARG A 92 -6.19 0.62 -28.58
N GLN A 93 -5.51 1.37 -27.73
CA GLN A 93 -4.03 1.41 -27.65
C GLN A 93 -3.50 0.74 -26.38
N MET A 94 -4.32 -0.05 -25.69
CA MET A 94 -3.97 -0.68 -24.42
C MET A 94 -3.35 -2.07 -24.65
N ASP A 95 -2.14 -2.28 -24.13
CA ASP A 95 -1.41 -3.55 -24.21
C ASP A 95 -1.98 -4.59 -23.23
N PHE A 96 -3.18 -5.12 -23.54
CA PHE A 96 -3.89 -6.09 -22.69
C PHE A 96 -3.11 -7.39 -22.49
N GLU A 97 -2.39 -7.87 -23.50
CA GLU A 97 -1.60 -9.10 -23.39
C GLU A 97 -0.50 -8.98 -22.33
N PHE A 98 0.25 -7.88 -22.37
CA PHE A 98 1.29 -7.61 -21.37
C PHE A 98 0.67 -7.47 -19.97
N ALA A 99 -0.47 -6.79 -19.85
CA ALA A 99 -1.15 -6.62 -18.58
C ALA A 99 -1.69 -7.95 -18.01
N LEU A 100 -2.22 -8.85 -18.85
CA LEU A 100 -2.65 -10.19 -18.46
C LEU A 100 -1.48 -11.04 -17.96
N TRP A 101 -0.37 -11.06 -18.70
CA TRP A 101 0.85 -11.74 -18.25
C TRP A 101 1.36 -11.19 -16.93
N GLN A 102 1.30 -9.88 -16.75
CA GLN A 102 1.68 -9.25 -15.49
C GLN A 102 0.77 -9.70 -14.34
N MET A 103 -0.54 -9.77 -14.53
CA MET A 103 -1.49 -10.28 -13.53
C MET A 103 -1.24 -11.76 -13.21
N LEU A 104 -1.00 -12.59 -14.23
CA LEU A 104 -0.70 -14.01 -14.03
C LEU A 104 0.64 -14.20 -13.28
N TYR A 105 1.67 -13.46 -13.64
CA TYR A 105 2.96 -13.52 -12.96
C TYR A 105 2.87 -13.00 -11.52
N LEU A 106 1.95 -12.08 -11.19
CA LEU A 106 1.72 -11.69 -9.80
C LEU A 106 1.21 -12.85 -8.94
N LEU A 107 0.56 -13.86 -9.52
CA LEU A 107 0.10 -15.05 -8.80
C LEU A 107 1.19 -16.14 -8.73
N ILE A 108 1.90 -16.38 -9.83
CA ILE A 108 2.84 -17.50 -9.94
C ILE A 108 4.26 -17.09 -9.53
N GLN A 109 4.77 -15.97 -10.04
CA GLN A 109 6.16 -15.56 -9.87
C GLN A 109 6.32 -14.03 -9.89
N PRO A 110 6.00 -13.34 -8.79
CA PRO A 110 5.93 -11.89 -8.76
C PRO A 110 7.29 -11.21 -8.99
N SER A 111 8.40 -11.89 -8.71
CA SER A 111 9.75 -11.37 -8.94
C SER A 111 10.02 -11.04 -10.41
N LYS A 112 9.36 -11.73 -11.35
CA LYS A 112 9.46 -11.42 -12.79
C LYS A 112 8.82 -10.07 -13.11
N VAL A 113 7.68 -9.76 -12.50
CA VAL A 113 6.95 -8.50 -12.71
C VAL A 113 7.83 -7.32 -12.31
N TYR A 114 8.47 -7.39 -11.14
CA TYR A 114 9.31 -6.31 -10.64
C TYR A 114 10.60 -6.08 -11.44
N ARG A 115 11.09 -7.10 -12.15
CA ARG A 115 12.19 -6.94 -13.10
C ARG A 115 11.82 -6.01 -14.26
N ASN A 116 10.56 -6.03 -14.71
CA ASN A 116 10.07 -5.16 -15.79
C ASN A 116 10.05 -3.68 -15.39
N PHE A 117 9.82 -3.37 -14.11
CA PHE A 117 9.91 -2.00 -13.60
C PHE A 117 11.34 -1.45 -13.67
N ILE A 118 12.34 -2.27 -13.37
CA ILE A 118 13.76 -1.90 -13.52
C ILE A 118 14.09 -1.64 -14.98
N TYR A 119 13.60 -2.48 -15.90
CA TYR A 119 13.81 -2.26 -17.34
C TYR A 119 13.19 -0.95 -17.83
N ARG A 120 11.97 -0.63 -17.38
CA ARG A 120 11.31 0.63 -17.72
C ARG A 120 12.03 1.86 -17.19
N LYS A 121 12.60 1.78 -15.99
CA LYS A 121 13.43 2.87 -15.46
C LYS A 121 14.63 3.15 -16.38
N ARG A 122 15.24 2.12 -16.99
CA ARG A 122 16.36 2.32 -17.92
C ARG A 122 15.95 2.93 -19.26
N THR A 123 14.73 2.70 -19.72
CA THR A 123 14.27 3.13 -21.06
C THR A 123 13.45 4.41 -21.06
N LYS A 124 12.67 4.66 -20.01
CA LYS A 124 11.72 5.79 -19.89
C LYS A 124 11.96 6.67 -18.67
N ASP A 125 12.98 6.36 -17.88
CA ASP A 125 13.33 7.05 -16.63
C ASP A 125 12.22 7.16 -15.57
N GLN A 126 11.19 6.31 -15.63
CA GLN A 126 10.06 6.32 -14.69
C GLN A 126 9.65 4.94 -14.18
N PHE A 127 9.25 4.88 -12.91
CA PHE A 127 8.81 3.64 -12.26
C PHE A 127 7.28 3.43 -12.34
N ALA A 128 6.46 4.49 -12.25
CA ALA A 128 5.00 4.37 -12.33
C ALA A 128 4.50 3.96 -13.74
N ARG A 129 3.49 3.09 -13.84
CA ARG A 129 2.86 2.70 -15.11
C ARG A 129 2.17 3.89 -15.76
N ASP A 130 2.28 3.96 -17.08
CA ASP A 130 1.58 4.95 -17.91
C ASP A 130 0.33 4.36 -18.59
N ASP A 131 0.25 3.02 -18.66
CA ASP A 131 -0.78 2.28 -19.36
C ASP A 131 -1.97 1.95 -18.42
N PRO A 132 -3.21 2.28 -18.82
CA PRO A 132 -4.39 1.97 -18.01
C PRO A 132 -4.79 0.48 -18.04
N ALA A 133 -4.07 -0.38 -18.77
CA ALA A 133 -4.46 -1.76 -19.09
C ALA A 133 -4.63 -2.63 -17.84
N PHE A 134 -3.65 -2.54 -16.93
CA PHE A 134 -3.72 -3.27 -15.67
C PHE A 134 -4.92 -2.84 -14.80
N LEU A 135 -5.20 -1.53 -14.72
CA LEU A 135 -6.31 -1.01 -13.92
C LEU A 135 -7.66 -1.47 -14.48
N VAL A 136 -7.82 -1.47 -15.82
CA VAL A 136 -9.05 -1.93 -16.48
C VAL A 136 -9.27 -3.43 -16.26
N LEU A 137 -8.23 -4.25 -16.39
CA LEU A 137 -8.33 -5.68 -16.12
C LEU A 137 -8.60 -5.98 -14.64
N LEU A 138 -8.00 -5.19 -13.73
CA LEU A 138 -8.29 -5.28 -12.30
C LEU A 138 -9.74 -4.92 -12.00
N ALA A 139 -10.27 -3.82 -12.58
CA ALA A 139 -11.67 -3.43 -12.43
C ALA A 139 -12.62 -4.49 -13.00
N LEU A 140 -12.31 -5.08 -14.15
CA LEU A 140 -13.07 -6.21 -14.70
C LEU A 140 -13.05 -7.41 -13.74
N SER A 141 -11.90 -7.72 -13.17
CA SER A 141 -11.76 -8.79 -12.17
C SER A 141 -12.65 -8.52 -10.95
N LEU A 142 -12.67 -7.28 -10.44
CA LEU A 142 -13.53 -6.88 -9.32
C LEU A 142 -15.02 -7.07 -9.62
N VAL A 143 -15.46 -6.72 -10.84
CA VAL A 143 -16.85 -6.93 -11.29
C VAL A 143 -17.19 -8.42 -11.29
N VAL A 144 -16.35 -9.25 -11.93
CA VAL A 144 -16.56 -10.71 -12.01
C VAL A 144 -16.61 -11.35 -10.63
N THR A 145 -15.69 -10.99 -9.74
CA THR A 145 -15.69 -11.53 -8.38
C THR A 145 -16.86 -11.04 -7.54
N SER A 146 -17.36 -9.82 -7.81
CA SER A 146 -18.55 -9.30 -7.13
C SER A 146 -19.82 -10.05 -7.53
N ILE A 147 -19.93 -10.43 -8.80
CA ILE A 147 -21.03 -11.32 -9.27
C ILE A 147 -20.95 -12.65 -8.53
N PHE A 148 -19.74 -13.22 -8.40
CA PHE A 148 -19.54 -14.47 -7.69
C PHE A 148 -19.99 -14.39 -6.22
N TYR A 149 -19.62 -13.32 -5.50
CA TYR A 149 -20.10 -13.06 -4.14
C TYR A 149 -21.61 -12.88 -4.05
N ALA A 150 -22.22 -12.17 -5.01
CA ALA A 150 -23.66 -11.95 -5.02
C ALA A 150 -24.44 -13.26 -5.17
N VAL A 151 -23.95 -14.19 -5.99
CA VAL A 151 -24.54 -15.53 -6.14
C VAL A 151 -24.40 -16.33 -4.85
N ILE A 152 -23.21 -16.37 -4.25
CA ILE A 152 -22.96 -17.17 -3.03
C ILE A 152 -23.73 -16.64 -1.81
N LEU A 153 -23.85 -15.32 -1.67
CA LEU A 153 -24.57 -14.69 -0.55
C LEU A 153 -26.07 -14.51 -0.81
N GLY A 154 -26.55 -14.77 -2.04
CA GLY A 154 -27.95 -14.55 -2.41
C GLY A 154 -28.39 -13.10 -2.32
N LEU A 155 -27.54 -12.16 -2.75
CA LEU A 155 -27.82 -10.72 -2.66
C LEU A 155 -28.93 -10.29 -3.62
N SER A 156 -29.73 -9.29 -3.23
CA SER A 156 -30.66 -8.61 -4.14
C SER A 156 -29.90 -7.80 -5.20
N THR A 157 -30.60 -7.37 -6.25
CA THR A 157 -30.04 -6.50 -7.29
C THR A 157 -29.49 -5.20 -6.71
N TRP A 158 -30.18 -4.62 -5.72
CA TRP A 158 -29.73 -3.41 -5.03
C TRP A 158 -28.55 -3.67 -4.10
N GLY A 159 -28.57 -4.79 -3.37
CA GLY A 159 -27.43 -5.23 -2.55
C GLY A 159 -26.17 -5.47 -3.38
N PHE A 160 -26.32 -6.05 -4.57
CA PHE A 160 -25.24 -6.23 -5.54
C PHE A 160 -24.65 -4.90 -6.03
N ILE A 161 -25.49 -3.91 -6.39
CA ILE A 161 -25.02 -2.59 -6.82
C ILE A 161 -24.27 -1.88 -5.67
N LYS A 162 -24.76 -1.97 -4.43
CA LYS A 162 -24.03 -1.43 -3.27
C LYS A 162 -22.69 -2.13 -3.08
N PHE A 163 -22.67 -3.46 -3.19
CA PHE A 163 -21.47 -4.26 -3.00
C PHE A 163 -20.38 -3.94 -4.02
N ILE A 164 -20.73 -3.90 -5.32
CA ILE A 164 -19.77 -3.61 -6.39
C ILE A 164 -19.19 -2.19 -6.28
N LEU A 165 -20.02 -1.19 -5.96
CA LEU A 165 -19.56 0.18 -5.75
C LEU A 165 -18.62 0.27 -4.55
N TRP A 166 -18.94 -0.43 -3.46
CA TRP A 166 -18.09 -0.47 -2.28
C TRP A 166 -16.73 -1.09 -2.57
N VAL A 167 -16.70 -2.27 -3.20
CA VAL A 167 -15.47 -2.99 -3.52
C VAL A 167 -14.56 -2.19 -4.45
N ILE A 168 -15.13 -1.50 -5.45
CA ILE A 168 -14.33 -0.70 -6.39
C ILE A 168 -13.85 0.59 -5.71
N PHE A 169 -14.76 1.43 -5.21
CA PHE A 169 -14.41 2.77 -4.77
C PHE A 169 -13.76 2.81 -3.39
N ILE A 170 -14.23 1.99 -2.45
CA ILE A 170 -13.73 2.00 -1.08
C ILE A 170 -12.55 1.04 -0.93
N ASP A 171 -12.74 -0.25 -1.24
CA ASP A 171 -11.72 -1.27 -0.97
C ASP A 171 -10.51 -1.16 -1.91
N CYS A 172 -10.73 -0.91 -3.21
CA CYS A 172 -9.62 -0.78 -4.17
C CYS A 172 -9.05 0.65 -4.21
N PHE A 173 -9.87 1.68 -4.48
CA PHE A 173 -9.35 3.04 -4.64
C PHE A 173 -9.13 3.78 -3.32
N GLY A 174 -10.13 3.83 -2.44
CA GLY A 174 -10.08 4.60 -1.20
C GLY A 174 -8.94 4.14 -0.29
N VAL A 175 -8.93 2.86 0.06
CA VAL A 175 -7.85 2.25 0.85
C VAL A 175 -6.51 2.31 0.10
N GLY A 176 -6.52 2.12 -1.22
CA GLY A 176 -5.32 2.22 -2.05
C GLY A 176 -4.63 3.58 -2.00
N ILE A 177 -5.40 4.68 -2.05
CA ILE A 177 -4.86 6.04 -1.91
C ILE A 177 -4.24 6.24 -0.53
N VAL A 178 -4.91 5.78 0.53
CA VAL A 178 -4.39 5.88 1.91
C VAL A 178 -3.08 5.11 2.06
N ILE A 179 -3.02 3.86 1.59
CA ILE A 179 -1.83 3.02 1.65
C ILE A 179 -0.69 3.60 0.81
N ALA A 180 -0.97 3.99 -0.44
CA ALA A 180 0.04 4.57 -1.33
C ALA A 180 0.65 5.84 -0.72
N THR A 181 -0.17 6.69 -0.11
CA THR A 181 0.28 7.93 0.54
C THR A 181 1.12 7.64 1.78
N ALA A 182 0.70 6.67 2.62
CA ALA A 182 1.46 6.25 3.79
C ALA A 182 2.83 5.67 3.40
N LEU A 183 2.87 4.75 2.43
CA LEU A 183 4.12 4.13 1.98
C LEU A 183 5.04 5.12 1.26
N TRP A 184 4.47 6.02 0.46
CA TRP A 184 5.20 7.13 -0.17
C TRP A 184 5.87 8.00 0.89
N TRP A 185 5.13 8.43 1.91
CA TRP A 185 5.66 9.25 2.98
C TRP A 185 6.77 8.53 3.76
N ILE A 186 6.56 7.27 4.17
CA ILE A 186 7.54 6.48 4.91
C ILE A 186 8.82 6.26 4.09
N SER A 187 8.68 5.83 2.84
CA SER A 187 9.84 5.51 1.99
C SER A 187 10.70 6.74 1.72
N ASN A 188 10.07 7.88 1.40
CA ASN A 188 10.75 9.13 1.14
C ASN A 188 11.38 9.76 2.37
N ARG A 189 10.76 9.60 3.55
CA ARG A 189 11.25 10.18 4.80
C ARG A 189 12.38 9.37 5.43
N PHE A 190 12.30 8.04 5.40
CA PHE A 190 13.17 7.18 6.22
C PHE A 190 14.11 6.26 5.43
N MET A 191 13.72 5.84 4.23
CA MET A 191 14.38 4.73 3.53
C MET A 191 15.22 5.18 2.35
N ARG A 192 15.28 6.47 2.06
CA ARG A 192 15.99 7.00 0.90
C ARG A 192 17.51 6.98 1.07
N LYS A 193 18.22 6.49 0.07
CA LYS A 193 19.70 6.48 0.01
C LYS A 193 20.24 7.74 -0.68
N VAL A 194 19.60 8.17 -1.76
CA VAL A 194 20.02 9.31 -2.60
C VAL A 194 19.02 10.44 -2.42
N LYS A 195 19.47 11.65 -2.08
CA LYS A 195 18.56 12.79 -1.82
C LYS A 195 17.97 13.38 -3.10
N ASP A 196 18.63 13.19 -4.23
CA ASP A 196 18.29 13.85 -5.50
C ASP A 196 17.10 13.19 -6.24
N GLN A 197 16.65 12.02 -5.78
CA GLN A 197 15.53 11.30 -6.39
C GLN A 197 14.51 10.83 -5.35
N ASP A 198 13.26 11.21 -5.56
CA ASP A 198 12.10 10.81 -4.76
C ASP A 198 11.44 9.54 -5.30
N VAL A 199 10.84 8.77 -4.40
CA VAL A 199 9.91 7.70 -4.78
C VAL A 199 8.65 8.35 -5.35
N GLU A 200 8.28 7.96 -6.57
CA GLU A 200 7.07 8.40 -7.24
C GLU A 200 5.82 7.89 -6.50
N TRP A 201 4.85 8.76 -6.24
CA TRP A 201 3.57 8.34 -5.61
C TRP A 201 2.80 7.34 -6.49
N GLY A 202 2.80 7.55 -7.81
CA GLY A 202 2.16 6.64 -8.77
C GLY A 202 2.72 5.23 -8.69
N TYR A 203 4.02 5.09 -8.43
CA TYR A 203 4.63 3.79 -8.18
C TYR A 203 4.14 3.14 -6.89
N CYS A 204 3.97 3.91 -5.81
CA CYS A 204 3.43 3.40 -4.55
C CYS A 204 1.99 2.88 -4.73
N PHE A 205 1.18 3.59 -5.53
CA PHE A 205 -0.16 3.14 -5.88
C PHE A 205 -0.13 1.88 -6.77
N ASP A 206 0.76 1.79 -7.75
CA ASP A 206 0.94 0.58 -8.55
C ASP A 206 1.34 -0.64 -7.71
N VAL A 207 2.23 -0.45 -6.73
CA VAL A 207 2.61 -1.51 -5.78
C VAL A 207 1.41 -1.97 -4.97
N HIS A 208 0.56 -1.04 -4.50
CA HIS A 208 -0.69 -1.38 -3.84
C HIS A 208 -1.60 -2.22 -4.74
N LEU A 209 -1.85 -1.79 -5.98
CA LEU A 209 -2.71 -2.51 -6.92
C LEU A 209 -2.14 -3.90 -7.26
N ASN A 210 -0.82 -4.03 -7.38
CA ASN A 210 -0.14 -5.30 -7.61
C ASN A 210 -0.28 -6.26 -6.42
N ALA A 211 -0.19 -5.75 -5.19
CA ALA A 211 -0.37 -6.54 -3.98
C ALA A 211 -1.83 -6.92 -3.75
N PHE A 212 -2.75 -6.03 -4.12
CA PHE A 212 -4.19 -6.22 -3.99
C PHE A 212 -4.71 -7.34 -4.90
N PHE A 213 -4.19 -7.48 -6.13
CA PHE A 213 -4.70 -8.48 -7.07
C PHE A 213 -4.59 -9.95 -6.57
N PRO A 214 -3.43 -10.45 -6.08
CA PRO A 214 -3.37 -11.78 -5.49
C PRO A 214 -4.25 -11.96 -4.25
N MET A 215 -4.31 -10.93 -3.39
CA MET A 215 -5.22 -10.93 -2.23
C MET A 215 -6.68 -11.04 -2.69
N LEU A 216 -7.05 -10.34 -3.77
CA LEU A 216 -8.37 -10.42 -4.39
C LEU A 216 -8.65 -11.85 -4.86
N ILE A 217 -7.74 -12.51 -5.58
CA ILE A 217 -7.98 -13.89 -6.03
C ILE A 217 -8.21 -14.83 -4.84
N LEU A 218 -7.42 -14.72 -3.78
CA LEU A 218 -7.56 -15.58 -2.60
C LEU A 218 -8.86 -15.32 -1.81
N LEU A 219 -9.21 -14.07 -1.57
CA LEU A 219 -10.36 -13.72 -0.72
C LEU A 219 -11.68 -13.57 -1.50
N HIS A 220 -11.60 -13.19 -2.77
CA HIS A 220 -12.76 -12.91 -3.61
C HIS A 220 -13.14 -14.03 -4.57
N VAL A 221 -12.21 -14.96 -4.88
CA VAL A 221 -12.48 -16.14 -5.74
C VAL A 221 -12.41 -17.43 -4.94
N LEU A 222 -11.26 -17.71 -4.31
CA LEU A 222 -11.06 -18.97 -3.60
C LEU A 222 -11.97 -19.08 -2.38
N LEU A 223 -12.02 -18.05 -1.54
CA LEU A 223 -12.75 -18.09 -0.27
C LEU A 223 -14.26 -18.39 -0.45
N PRO A 224 -15.02 -17.75 -1.36
CA PRO A 224 -16.44 -18.07 -1.55
C PRO A 224 -16.69 -19.46 -2.16
N ILE A 225 -15.75 -20.00 -2.95
CA ILE A 225 -15.85 -21.37 -3.48
C ILE A 225 -15.83 -22.37 -2.32
N ILE A 226 -14.87 -22.22 -1.40
CA ILE A 226 -14.71 -23.14 -0.27
C ILE A 226 -15.64 -22.82 0.90
N PHE A 227 -16.27 -21.64 0.92
CA PHE A 227 -17.02 -21.18 2.08
C PHE A 227 -18.23 -22.07 2.42
N PRO A 228 -19.17 -22.36 1.49
CA PRO A 228 -20.39 -23.12 1.80
C PRO A 228 -20.10 -24.54 2.30
N THR A 229 -19.07 -25.19 1.75
CA THR A 229 -18.76 -26.60 1.99
C THR A 229 -17.78 -26.81 3.13
N LEU A 230 -16.67 -26.05 3.17
CA LEU A 230 -15.55 -26.30 4.08
C LEU A 230 -15.49 -25.34 5.27
N ILE A 231 -16.04 -24.12 5.16
CA ILE A 231 -15.91 -23.08 6.20
C ILE A 231 -17.20 -22.89 7.01
N ASN A 232 -18.37 -23.02 6.39
CA ASN A 232 -19.65 -22.83 7.05
C ASN A 232 -19.93 -23.80 8.22
N PRO A 233 -19.49 -25.08 8.21
CA PRO A 233 -19.73 -25.99 9.34
C PRO A 233 -19.17 -25.48 10.68
N GLY A 234 -18.12 -24.64 10.66
CA GLY A 234 -17.59 -24.01 11.87
C GLY A 234 -16.84 -24.96 12.81
N ASN A 235 -16.47 -26.14 12.34
CA ASN A 235 -15.58 -27.03 13.08
C ASN A 235 -14.16 -26.44 13.13
N PHE A 236 -13.27 -27.06 13.92
CA PHE A 236 -11.88 -26.59 14.03
C PHE A 236 -11.17 -26.51 12.66
N PHE A 237 -11.41 -27.48 11.77
CA PHE A 237 -10.86 -27.47 10.42
C PHE A 237 -11.35 -26.28 9.59
N SER A 238 -12.63 -25.92 9.68
CA SER A 238 -13.22 -24.73 9.04
C SER A 238 -12.55 -23.44 9.53
N ILE A 239 -12.27 -23.34 10.84
CA ILE A 239 -11.59 -22.19 11.44
C ILE A 239 -10.15 -22.14 10.94
N LEU A 240 -9.43 -23.26 11.00
CA LEU A 240 -8.05 -23.37 10.55
C LEU A 240 -7.91 -22.99 9.07
N LEU A 241 -8.70 -23.62 8.20
CA LEU A 241 -8.66 -23.39 6.76
C LEU A 241 -9.04 -21.94 6.42
N GLY A 242 -10.14 -21.44 6.98
CA GLY A 242 -10.60 -20.08 6.75
C GLY A 242 -9.55 -19.05 7.17
N ASN A 243 -9.04 -19.14 8.40
CA ASN A 243 -8.04 -18.21 8.91
C ASN A 243 -6.70 -18.36 8.16
N THR A 244 -6.34 -19.55 7.69
CA THR A 244 -5.15 -19.77 6.85
C THR A 244 -5.27 -19.02 5.53
N VAL A 245 -6.43 -19.05 4.86
CA VAL A 245 -6.65 -18.30 3.61
C VAL A 245 -6.51 -16.78 3.85
N TRP A 246 -7.06 -16.26 4.94
CA TRP A 246 -6.88 -14.85 5.33
C TRP A 246 -5.42 -14.49 5.60
N PHE A 247 -4.72 -15.33 6.38
CA PHE A 247 -3.31 -15.13 6.70
C PHE A 247 -2.45 -15.16 5.44
N VAL A 248 -2.62 -16.15 4.57
CA VAL A 248 -1.87 -16.27 3.31
C VAL A 248 -2.15 -15.07 2.41
N ALA A 249 -3.41 -14.61 2.28
CA ALA A 249 -3.74 -13.45 1.47
C ALA A 249 -3.09 -12.16 2.00
N ALA A 250 -3.13 -11.93 3.31
CA ALA A 250 -2.49 -10.78 3.94
C ALA A 250 -0.96 -10.85 3.86
N ALA A 251 -0.37 -12.03 4.09
CA ALA A 251 1.07 -12.26 3.99
C ALA A 251 1.56 -12.03 2.55
N TYR A 252 0.82 -12.52 1.56
CA TYR A 252 1.16 -12.32 0.15
C TYR A 252 1.13 -10.83 -0.23
N TYR A 253 0.14 -10.08 0.25
CA TYR A 253 0.08 -8.64 0.05
C TYR A 253 1.30 -7.91 0.61
N VAL A 254 1.72 -8.25 1.83
CA VAL A 254 2.93 -7.69 2.46
C VAL A 254 4.18 -8.07 1.67
N TYR A 255 4.28 -9.33 1.21
CA TYR A 255 5.40 -9.81 0.41
C TYR A 255 5.54 -9.09 -0.94
N ILE A 256 4.44 -8.91 -1.68
CA ILE A 256 4.42 -8.18 -2.94
C ILE A 256 4.81 -6.71 -2.72
N THR A 257 4.31 -6.11 -1.64
CA THR A 257 4.69 -4.74 -1.26
C THR A 257 6.19 -4.64 -1.02
N PHE A 258 6.76 -5.53 -0.20
CA PHE A 258 8.21 -5.60 0.04
C PHE A 258 9.03 -5.77 -1.25
N LEU A 259 8.58 -6.65 -2.14
CA LEU A 259 9.25 -6.92 -3.40
C LEU A 259 9.25 -5.70 -4.33
N GLY A 260 8.17 -4.91 -4.33
CA GLY A 260 8.12 -3.64 -5.02
C GLY A 260 9.15 -2.65 -4.52
N TYR A 261 9.15 -2.34 -3.22
CA TYR A 261 10.11 -1.37 -2.70
C TYR A 261 11.57 -1.85 -2.79
N THR A 262 11.83 -3.15 -2.76
CA THR A 262 13.18 -3.70 -2.95
C THR A 262 13.67 -3.59 -4.40
N ALA A 263 12.77 -3.48 -5.38
CA ALA A 263 13.15 -3.22 -6.77
C ALA A 263 13.68 -1.79 -7.01
N LEU A 264 13.45 -0.87 -6.06
CA LEU A 264 13.92 0.51 -6.15
C LEU A 264 15.37 0.64 -5.64
N PRO A 265 16.35 0.93 -6.51
CA PRO A 265 17.75 1.07 -6.10
C PRO A 265 18.01 2.32 -5.24
N ILE A 266 17.07 3.26 -5.22
CA ILE A 266 17.12 4.50 -4.42
C ILE A 266 16.80 4.27 -2.93
N LEU A 267 16.28 3.10 -2.57
CA LEU A 267 15.91 2.77 -1.20
C LEU A 267 16.96 1.87 -0.53
N HIS A 268 17.10 2.02 0.78
CA HIS A 268 17.86 1.15 1.65
C HIS A 268 16.98 0.67 2.79
N LYS A 269 17.34 -0.46 3.41
CA LYS A 269 16.62 -1.06 4.54
C LYS A 269 15.14 -1.38 4.25
N THR A 270 14.86 -1.88 3.04
CA THR A 270 13.49 -2.25 2.62
C THR A 270 12.93 -3.42 3.41
N GLN A 271 13.75 -4.16 4.18
CA GLN A 271 13.29 -5.23 5.07
C GLN A 271 12.22 -4.79 6.09
N TYR A 272 12.11 -3.50 6.41
CA TYR A 272 11.06 -3.01 7.31
C TYR A 272 9.65 -3.20 6.75
N PHE A 273 9.49 -3.29 5.42
CA PHE A 273 8.19 -3.61 4.81
C PHE A 273 7.72 -5.03 5.12
N LEU A 274 8.60 -5.94 5.58
CA LEU A 274 8.23 -7.31 5.99
C LEU A 274 7.71 -7.41 7.43
N PHE A 275 8.00 -6.44 8.30
CA PHE A 275 7.62 -6.50 9.72
C PHE A 275 6.12 -6.69 10.00
N PRO A 276 5.17 -6.13 9.22
CA PRO A 276 3.74 -6.43 9.38
C PRO A 276 3.43 -7.94 9.32
N MET A 277 4.24 -8.73 8.63
CA MET A 277 4.06 -10.18 8.54
C MET A 277 4.14 -10.88 9.91
N SER A 278 5.01 -10.42 10.81
CA SER A 278 5.10 -10.96 12.17
C SER A 278 3.83 -10.68 12.98
N PHE A 279 3.28 -9.47 12.88
CA PHE A 279 2.01 -9.11 13.52
C PHE A 279 0.84 -9.91 12.96
N LEU A 280 0.81 -10.12 11.64
CA LEU A 280 -0.19 -10.98 10.99
C LEU A 280 -0.11 -12.42 11.49
N PHE A 281 1.09 -12.94 11.73
CA PHE A 281 1.27 -14.29 12.27
C PHE A 281 0.75 -14.39 13.72
N ILE A 282 1.07 -13.41 14.57
CA ILE A 282 0.54 -13.34 15.94
C ILE A 282 -1.00 -13.26 15.93
N PHE A 283 -1.56 -12.40 15.07
CA PHE A 283 -3.01 -12.27 14.91
C PHE A 283 -3.66 -13.58 14.43
N TYR A 284 -3.04 -14.26 13.46
CA TYR A 284 -3.48 -15.58 12.99
C TYR A 284 -3.52 -16.60 14.13
N VAL A 285 -2.44 -16.74 14.90
CA VAL A 285 -2.41 -17.66 16.06
C VAL A 285 -3.49 -17.29 17.08
N ALA A 286 -3.65 -16.00 17.39
CA ALA A 286 -4.67 -15.52 18.32
C ALA A 286 -6.10 -15.89 17.86
N THR A 287 -6.39 -15.75 16.57
CA THR A 287 -7.71 -16.08 16.02
C THR A 287 -7.99 -17.59 16.07
N LEU A 288 -6.97 -18.43 15.88
CA LEU A 288 -7.10 -19.88 16.05
C LEU A 288 -7.34 -20.27 17.51
N THR A 289 -6.57 -19.72 18.44
CA THR A 289 -6.70 -20.03 19.88
C THR A 289 -8.02 -19.53 20.46
N ALA A 290 -8.55 -18.43 19.93
CA ALA A 290 -9.86 -17.90 20.31
C ALA A 290 -11.03 -18.65 19.66
N GLY A 291 -10.78 -19.59 18.73
CA GLY A 291 -11.82 -20.26 17.96
C GLY A 291 -12.61 -19.32 17.03
N TRP A 292 -12.03 -18.16 16.67
CA TRP A 292 -12.72 -17.16 15.87
C TRP A 292 -12.54 -17.45 14.38
N ASN A 293 -13.66 -17.71 13.68
CA ASN A 293 -13.69 -17.86 12.23
C ASN A 293 -13.84 -16.49 11.53
N ILE A 294 -12.73 -15.95 11.03
CA ILE A 294 -12.69 -14.64 10.35
C ILE A 294 -13.62 -14.64 9.14
N SER A 295 -13.61 -15.71 8.34
CA SER A 295 -14.40 -15.83 7.11
C SER A 295 -15.90 -15.77 7.38
N LYS A 296 -16.40 -16.40 8.45
CA LYS A 296 -17.82 -16.28 8.84
C LYS A 296 -18.19 -14.86 9.21
N THR A 297 -17.34 -14.18 9.98
CA THR A 297 -17.55 -12.76 10.31
C THR A 297 -17.53 -11.89 9.06
N ALA A 298 -16.63 -12.16 8.11
CA ALA A 298 -16.57 -11.46 6.82
C ALA A 298 -17.87 -11.60 6.04
N MET A 299 -18.34 -12.84 5.85
CA MET A 299 -19.54 -13.12 5.07
C MET A 299 -20.78 -12.50 5.71
N ARG A 300 -20.90 -12.56 7.04
CA ARG A 300 -21.98 -11.89 7.76
C ARG A 300 -21.94 -10.38 7.55
N TYR A 301 -20.77 -9.76 7.71
CA TYR A 301 -20.58 -8.33 7.52
C TYR A 301 -20.90 -7.86 6.10
N TYR A 302 -20.50 -8.63 5.07
CA TYR A 302 -20.83 -8.32 3.69
C TYR A 302 -22.34 -8.42 3.41
N ASN A 303 -23.00 -9.44 3.95
CA ASN A 303 -24.44 -9.61 3.82
C ASN A 303 -25.21 -8.46 4.52
N GLU A 304 -24.88 -8.14 5.78
CA GLU A 304 -25.51 -7.06 6.56
C GLU A 304 -25.41 -5.70 5.86
N ARG A 305 -24.28 -5.42 5.21
CA ARG A 305 -24.09 -4.14 4.48
C ARG A 305 -24.83 -4.08 3.17
N ALA A 306 -24.86 -5.18 2.42
CA ALA A 306 -25.57 -5.23 1.15
C ALA A 306 -27.10 -5.20 1.36
N GLU A 307 -27.59 -5.91 2.37
CA GLU A 307 -29.02 -6.15 2.64
C GLU A 307 -29.49 -5.50 3.96
N SER A 308 -29.13 -4.24 4.20
CA SER A 308 -29.48 -3.52 5.44
C SER A 308 -30.98 -3.52 5.78
N HIS A 309 -31.86 -3.63 4.78
CA HIS A 309 -33.31 -3.61 4.95
C HIS A 309 -33.95 -4.96 5.32
N ARG A 310 -33.33 -6.10 4.98
CA ARG A 310 -33.89 -7.44 5.34
C ARG A 310 -33.88 -7.69 6.84
N PHE A 311 -32.88 -7.16 7.54
CA PHE A 311 -32.74 -7.35 8.99
C PHE A 311 -33.66 -6.45 9.82
N GLN A 312 -34.14 -5.32 9.27
CA GLN A 312 -35.13 -4.47 9.94
C GLN A 312 -36.54 -5.09 9.95
N HIS A 313 -36.90 -5.89 8.94
CA HIS A 313 -38.22 -6.54 8.87
C HIS A 313 -38.31 -7.87 9.66
N ASN A 314 -37.20 -8.56 9.89
CA ASN A 314 -37.18 -9.83 10.64
C ASN A 314 -36.94 -9.63 12.15
N GLY A 315 -36.85 -8.39 12.61
CA GLY A 315 -36.66 -8.01 14.02
C GLY A 315 -37.90 -7.45 14.71
N LEU A 316 -39.09 -7.64 14.13
CA LEU A 316 -40.39 -7.31 14.72
C LEU A 316 -41.18 -8.57 15.04
#